data_AF-A0A0B5E586-F1
#
_entry.id   AF-A0A0B5E586-F1
#
_cell.length_a   1.000
_cell.length_b   1.000
_cell.length_c   1.000
_cell.angle_alpha   90.00
_cell.angle_beta   90.00
_cell.angle_gamma   90.00
#
_symmetry.space_group_name_H-M   'P 1'
#
loop_
_entity.id
_entity.type
_entity.pdbx_description
1 polymer ?
#
loop_
_entity_poly.entity_id
_entity_poly.type
_entity_poly.pdbx_seq_one_letter_code
_entity_poly.pdbx_strand_id
1 'polypeptide(L)'
;MFKKKKNEFYNKVTEIYNNQELLLSDKLRDELLKAIKGFQKGDRISYLAYRLFPYVLEETFSKPNKDLKEFKRYLEKVRWKYYFGEILGLAFMRN
;
A
#
# COMPACT_ATOMS: atom_id res chain seq x y z
N MET A 1 -19.29 -8.83 -6.33
CA MET A 1 -18.01 -9.36 -5.79
C MET A 1 -16.84 -8.36 -5.86
N PHE A 2 -16.69 -7.57 -6.94
CA PHE A 2 -15.59 -6.59 -7.10
C PHE A 2 -15.55 -5.45 -6.06
N LYS A 3 -16.70 -5.01 -5.52
CA LYS A 3 -16.76 -3.99 -4.44
C LYS A 3 -16.08 -4.43 -3.13
N LYS A 4 -16.11 -5.72 -2.77
CA LYS A 4 -15.52 -6.23 -1.50
C LYS A 4 -13.99 -6.10 -1.47
N LYS A 5 -13.28 -6.45 -2.56
CA LYS A 5 -11.81 -6.37 -2.64
C LYS A 5 -11.29 -4.93 -2.73
N LYS A 6 -12.04 -4.04 -3.39
CA LYS A 6 -11.70 -2.60 -3.43
C LYS A 6 -11.74 -1.99 -2.02
N ASN A 7 -12.77 -2.34 -1.25
CA ASN A 7 -12.88 -1.87 0.14
C ASN A 7 -11.78 -2.42 1.05
N GLU A 8 -11.24 -3.61 0.78
CA GLU A 8 -10.20 -4.19 1.65
C GLU A 8 -8.94 -3.33 1.74
N PHE A 9 -8.44 -2.80 0.60
CA PHE A 9 -7.28 -1.91 0.60
C PHE A 9 -7.56 -0.64 1.39
N TYR A 10 -8.68 0.02 1.07
CA TYR A 10 -9.09 1.25 1.74
C TYR A 10 -9.25 1.06 3.25
N ASN A 11 -9.90 -0.04 3.66
CA ASN A 11 -10.11 -0.36 5.07
C ASN A 11 -8.78 -0.57 5.80
N LYS A 12 -7.87 -1.38 5.24
CA LYS A 12 -6.56 -1.63 5.86
C LYS A 12 -5.71 -0.36 5.97
N VAL A 13 -5.70 0.49 4.93
CA VAL A 13 -4.96 1.76 4.97
C VAL A 13 -5.56 2.70 6.02
N THR A 14 -6.88 2.79 6.08
CA THR A 14 -7.59 3.67 7.03
C THR A 14 -7.44 3.18 8.47
N GLU A 15 -7.45 1.87 8.68
CA GLU A 15 -7.20 1.23 9.98
C GLU A 15 -5.82 1.59 10.51
N ILE A 16 -4.78 1.41 9.70
CA ILE A 16 -3.40 1.79 10.08
C ILE A 16 -3.30 3.30 10.33
N TYR A 17 -3.89 4.14 9.47
CA TYR A 17 -3.85 5.59 9.61
C TYR A 17 -4.49 6.09 10.93
N ASN A 18 -5.63 5.52 11.29
CA ASN A 18 -6.37 5.89 12.49
C ASN A 18 -5.85 5.21 13.76
N ASN A 19 -4.96 4.22 13.66
CA ASN A 19 -4.41 3.55 14.83
C ASN A 19 -3.43 4.48 15.57
N GLN A 20 -3.89 5.02 16.70
CA GLN A 20 -3.13 5.94 17.54
C GLN A 20 -1.98 5.23 18.29
N GLU A 21 -2.08 3.92 18.50
CA GLU A 21 -1.05 3.12 19.20
C GLU A 21 0.20 2.91 18.35
N LEU A 22 0.08 3.01 17.01
CA LEU A 22 1.19 2.74 16.10
C LEU A 22 2.27 3.83 16.04
N LEU A 23 2.09 4.98 16.74
CA LEU A 23 3.04 6.11 16.78
C LEU A 23 3.77 6.34 15.45
N LEU A 24 3.00 6.37 14.36
CA LEU A 24 3.50 6.46 12.98
C LEU A 24 4.25 7.78 12.78
N SER A 25 5.33 7.77 11.98
CA SER A 25 5.96 9.00 11.53
C SER A 25 5.00 9.87 10.71
N ASP A 26 5.19 11.19 10.76
CA ASP A 26 4.41 12.15 9.97
C ASP A 26 4.51 11.85 8.46
N LYS A 27 5.70 11.44 8.02
CA LYS A 27 5.98 11.00 6.64
C LYS A 27 5.09 9.83 6.23
N LEU A 28 4.96 8.79 7.08
CA LEU A 28 4.09 7.66 6.79
C LEU A 28 2.60 8.04 6.87
N ARG A 29 2.21 8.89 7.82
CA ARG A 29 0.83 9.41 7.91
C ARG A 29 0.42 10.15 6.64
N ASP A 30 1.29 11.00 6.10
CA ASP A 30 1.05 11.73 4.87
C ASP A 30 0.88 10.80 3.67
N GLU A 31 1.73 9.77 3.55
CA GLU A 31 1.64 8.81 2.44
C GLU A 31 0.42 7.89 2.55
N LEU A 32 0.01 7.52 3.76
CA LEU A 32 -1.27 6.84 4.00
C LEU A 32 -2.45 7.72 3.57
N LEU A 33 -2.45 9.00 3.93
CA LEU A 33 -3.48 9.95 3.52
C LEU A 33 -3.52 10.14 1.99
N LYS A 34 -2.35 10.22 1.35
CA LYS A 34 -2.24 10.26 -0.12
C LYS A 34 -2.80 8.98 -0.75
N ALA A 35 -2.54 7.80 -0.17
CA ALA A 35 -3.09 6.55 -0.65
C ALA A 35 -4.63 6.49 -0.52
N ILE A 36 -5.20 6.99 0.58
CA ILE A 36 -6.65 7.12 0.79
C ILE A 36 -7.26 8.03 -0.28
N LYS A 37 -6.68 9.22 -0.49
CA LYS A 37 -7.15 10.18 -1.52
C LYS A 37 -7.02 9.61 -2.93
N GLY A 38 -5.90 8.95 -3.25
CA GLY A 38 -5.68 8.31 -4.55
C GLY A 38 -6.69 7.19 -4.81
N PHE A 39 -7.01 6.39 -3.79
CA PHE A 39 -8.06 5.37 -3.90
C PHE A 39 -9.42 5.99 -4.22
N GLN A 40 -9.81 7.07 -3.54
CA GLN A 40 -11.07 7.77 -3.79
C GLN A 40 -11.13 8.39 -5.20
N LYS A 41 -9.99 8.84 -5.73
CA LYS A 41 -9.85 9.34 -7.11
C LYS A 41 -9.93 8.22 -8.17
N GLY A 42 -9.83 6.96 -7.77
CA GLY A 42 -9.88 5.81 -8.66
C GLY A 42 -8.53 5.28 -9.13
N ASP A 43 -7.43 5.70 -8.48
CA ASP A 43 -6.09 5.20 -8.79
C ASP A 43 -6.02 3.68 -8.60
N ARG A 44 -5.13 3.04 -9.38
CA ARG A 44 -4.93 1.60 -9.31
C ARG A 44 -4.35 1.22 -7.93
N ILE A 45 -5.05 0.33 -7.22
CA ILE A 45 -4.62 -0.16 -5.90
C ILE A 45 -3.17 -0.69 -5.92
N SER A 46 -2.78 -1.39 -6.98
CA SER A 46 -1.43 -1.93 -7.12
C SER A 46 -0.36 -0.83 -7.21
N TYR A 47 -0.67 0.30 -7.85
CA TYR A 47 0.19 1.48 -7.91
C TYR A 47 0.26 2.19 -6.54
N LEU A 48 -0.88 2.37 -5.87
CA LEU A 48 -0.92 2.95 -4.53
C LEU A 48 -0.12 2.11 -3.53
N ALA A 49 -0.27 0.78 -3.58
CA ALA A 49 0.49 -0.14 -2.74
C ALA A 49 1.99 -0.11 -3.05
N TYR A 50 2.37 0.02 -4.33
CA TYR A 50 3.77 0.21 -4.73
C TYR A 50 4.38 1.49 -4.14
N ARG A 51 3.67 2.62 -4.25
CA ARG A 51 4.07 3.92 -3.69
C ARG A 51 4.20 3.91 -2.17
N LEU A 52 3.25 3.26 -1.48
CA LEU A 52 3.18 3.24 -0.02
C LEU A 52 4.21 2.29 0.62
N PHE A 53 4.55 1.20 -0.07
CA PHE A 53 5.44 0.15 0.44
C PHE A 53 6.77 0.63 1.06
N PRO A 54 7.59 1.49 0.42
CA PRO A 54 8.88 1.89 0.99
C PRO A 54 8.75 2.57 2.36
N TYR A 55 7.71 3.38 2.57
CA TYR A 55 7.48 4.07 3.84
C TYR A 55 7.07 3.11 4.94
N VAL A 56 6.23 2.13 4.62
CA VAL A 56 5.85 1.07 5.57
C VAL A 56 7.04 0.18 5.90
N LEU A 57 7.89 -0.12 4.91
CA LEU A 57 9.11 -0.89 5.12
C LEU A 57 10.07 -0.16 6.08
N GLU A 58 10.32 1.13 5.86
CA GLU A 58 11.16 1.99 6.71
C GLU A 58 10.66 1.96 8.15
N GLU A 59 9.36 2.22 8.37
CA GLU A 59 8.79 2.23 9.73
C GLU A 59 8.85 0.85 10.38
N THR A 60 8.64 -0.25 9.65
CA THR A 60 8.76 -1.61 10.22
C THR A 60 10.17 -1.96 10.69
N PHE A 61 11.21 -1.36 10.07
CA PHE A 61 12.59 -1.54 10.52
C PHE A 61 12.90 -0.71 11.76
N SER A 62 12.42 0.53 11.82
CA SER A 62 12.65 1.42 12.96
C SER A 62 11.84 1.05 14.20
N LYS A 63 10.60 0.59 14.02
CA LYS A 63 9.64 0.27 15.09
C LYS A 63 8.95 -1.06 14.77
N PRO A 64 9.48 -2.18 15.27
CA PRO A 64 8.88 -3.49 15.00
C PRO A 64 7.52 -3.58 15.69
N ASN A 65 6.46 -3.52 14.88
CA ASN A 65 5.09 -3.73 15.32
C ASN A 65 4.42 -4.82 14.47
N LYS A 66 3.60 -5.67 15.11
CA LYS A 66 2.94 -6.81 14.47
C LYS A 66 1.97 -6.37 13.36
N ASP A 67 1.21 -5.31 13.58
CA ASP A 67 0.20 -4.82 12.64
C ASP A 67 0.85 -4.18 11.42
N LEU A 68 1.93 -3.40 11.63
CA LEU A 68 2.74 -2.87 10.53
C LEU A 68 3.40 -3.99 9.72
N LYS A 69 3.86 -5.05 10.37
CA LYS A 69 4.45 -6.23 9.69
C LYS A 69 3.41 -6.99 8.87
N GLU A 70 2.18 -7.11 9.37
CA GLU A 70 1.08 -7.70 8.62
C GLU A 70 0.67 -6.82 7.43
N PHE A 71 0.54 -5.51 7.66
CA PHE A 71 0.22 -4.53 6.64
C PHE A 71 1.29 -4.50 5.53
N LYS A 72 2.57 -4.54 5.91
CA LYS A 72 3.69 -4.69 4.96
C LYS A 72 3.50 -5.91 4.06
N ARG A 73 3.25 -7.09 4.63
CA ARG A 73 3.04 -8.34 3.86
C ARG A 73 1.84 -8.23 2.91
N TYR A 74 0.78 -7.55 3.35
CA TYR A 74 -0.37 -7.28 2.49
C TYR A 74 0.03 -6.38 1.31
N LEU A 75 0.72 -5.27 1.56
CA LEU A 75 1.19 -4.37 0.49
C LEU A 75 2.13 -5.06 -0.49
N GLU A 76 3.00 -5.95 -0.01
CA GLU A 76 3.85 -6.78 -0.87
C GLU A 76 3.00 -7.56 -1.86
N LYS A 77 2.03 -8.36 -1.38
CA LYS A 77 1.14 -9.15 -2.24
C LYS A 77 0.38 -8.30 -3.26
N VAL A 78 -0.07 -7.11 -2.84
CA VAL A 78 -0.87 -6.22 -3.69
C VAL A 78 -0.02 -5.53 -4.76
N ARG A 79 1.19 -5.06 -4.41
CA ARG A 79 2.09 -4.37 -5.36
C ARG A 79 2.66 -5.30 -6.42
N TRP A 80 2.75 -6.62 -6.17
CA TRP A 80 3.21 -7.58 -7.18
C TRP A 80 2.41 -7.49 -8.48
N LYS A 81 1.12 -7.14 -8.44
CA LYS A 81 0.31 -6.91 -9.65
C LYS A 81 0.77 -5.71 -10.48
N TYR A 82 1.31 -4.67 -9.84
CA TYR A 82 1.91 -3.54 -10.55
C TYR A 82 3.21 -3.97 -11.23
N TYR A 83 4.06 -4.67 -10.48
CA TYR A 83 5.30 -5.24 -11.03
C TYR A 83 5.06 -6.17 -12.23
N PHE A 84 4.08 -7.08 -12.15
CA PHE A 84 3.75 -7.95 -13.29
C PHE A 84 3.24 -7.15 -14.50
N GLY A 85 2.39 -6.14 -14.30
CA GLY A 85 1.87 -5.32 -15.40
C GLY A 85 2.95 -4.48 -16.10
N GLU A 86 3.83 -3.85 -15.32
CA GLU A 86 4.88 -2.98 -15.85
C GLU A 86 6.09 -3.79 -16.38
N ILE A 87 6.60 -4.77 -15.62
CA ILE A 87 7.79 -5.54 -16.01
C ILE A 87 7.49 -6.52 -17.15
N LEU A 88 6.36 -7.25 -17.12
CA LEU A 88 6.01 -8.13 -18.25
C LEU A 88 5.57 -7.30 -19.46
N GLY A 89 4.86 -6.19 -19.26
CA GLY A 89 4.50 -5.28 -20.35
C GLY A 89 5.73 -4.78 -21.11
N LEU A 90 6.80 -4.43 -20.40
CA LEU A 90 8.08 -4.06 -21.00
C LEU A 90 8.80 -5.24 -21.67
N ALA A 91 8.66 -6.47 -21.17
CA ALA A 91 9.24 -7.66 -21.78
C ALA A 91 8.59 -8.04 -23.13
N PHE A 92 7.30 -7.72 -23.33
CA PHE A 92 6.58 -7.99 -24.59
C PHE A 92 6.54 -6.79 -25.56
N MET A 93 7.01 -5.60 -25.16
CA MET A 93 7.15 -4.43 -26.04
C MET A 93 8.52 -4.34 -26.76
N ARG A 94 9.43 -5.29 -26.51
CA ARG A 94 10.62 -5.51 -27.35
C ARG A 94 10.35 -6.66 -28.31
N ASN A 95 9.63 -6.39 -29.39
CA ASN A 95 9.62 -7.20 -30.61
C ASN A 95 9.56 -6.26 -31.82
#